data_AF-A0A420E6W7-F1
#
_entry.id   AF-A0A420E6W7-F1
#
_cell.length_a   1.000
_cell.length_b   1.000
_cell.length_c   1.000
_cell.angle_alpha   90.00
_cell.angle_beta   90.00
_cell.angle_gamma   90.00
#
_symmetry.space_group_name_H-M   'P 1'
#
loop_
_entity.id
_entity.type
_entity.pdbx_description
1 polymer ?
#
loop_
_entity_poly.entity_id
_entity_poly.type
_entity_poly.pdbx_seq_one_letter_code
_entity_poly.pdbx_strand_id
1 'polypeptide(L)'
;MSFKAGVQYGDFEGSAAADRADKNDLGDYLRSNGLMQAGEFLVAVELWVGENHGGKVTQPSIQAVVVDAPDYEGAVRDVLNQEPVPVRKIDLPISLDQFLGLFKRFAVTLTIRGGDLSRKDYREV
;
A
#
# COMPACT_ATOMS: atom_id res chain seq x y z
N MET A 1 -5.45 -8.19 -14.10
CA MET A 1 -5.73 -7.65 -12.75
C MET A 1 -5.21 -6.22 -12.71
N SER A 2 -5.89 -5.31 -12.03
CA SER A 2 -5.43 -3.91 -11.87
C SER A 2 -4.94 -3.73 -10.43
N PHE A 3 -3.72 -3.21 -10.24
CA PHE A 3 -3.21 -2.85 -8.92
C PHE A 3 -3.71 -1.45 -8.54
N LYS A 4 -4.97 -1.35 -8.10
CA LYS A 4 -5.63 -0.12 -7.65
C LYS A 4 -6.55 -0.44 -6.49
N ALA A 5 -6.72 0.50 -5.56
CA ALA A 5 -7.71 0.39 -4.50
C ALA A 5 -9.12 0.22 -5.10
N GLY A 6 -9.92 -0.68 -4.53
CA GLY A 6 -11.27 -0.96 -4.98
C GLY A 6 -12.08 -1.72 -3.93
N VAL A 7 -13.39 -1.46 -3.92
CA VAL A 7 -14.40 -2.15 -3.10
C VAL A 7 -15.63 -2.41 -3.96
N GLN A 8 -16.63 -3.09 -3.41
CA GLN A 8 -17.81 -3.54 -4.17
C GLN A 8 -18.55 -2.39 -4.89
N TYR A 9 -18.77 -1.25 -4.23
CA TYR A 9 -19.58 -0.15 -4.77
C TYR A 9 -18.76 1.06 -5.25
N GLY A 10 -17.58 1.30 -4.65
CA GLY A 10 -16.71 2.42 -5.04
C GLY A 10 -17.32 3.80 -4.80
N ASP A 11 -18.11 3.96 -3.72
CA ASP A 11 -18.81 5.23 -3.43
C ASP A 11 -17.86 6.36 -3.04
N PHE A 12 -16.65 6.02 -2.61
CA PHE A 12 -15.59 6.95 -2.26
C PHE A 12 -14.32 6.58 -3.01
N GLU A 13 -13.68 7.60 -3.59
CA GLU A 13 -12.41 7.48 -4.31
C GLU A 13 -11.47 8.61 -3.90
N GLY A 14 -10.17 8.36 -4.03
CA GLY A 14 -9.18 9.39 -3.72
C GLY A 14 -7.75 8.86 -3.73
N SER A 15 -6.94 9.38 -2.82
CA SER A 15 -5.50 9.13 -2.79
C SER A 15 -5.01 8.69 -1.42
N ALA A 16 -3.87 8.01 -1.42
CA ALA A 16 -3.11 7.69 -0.24
C ALA A 16 -1.67 8.15 -0.44
N ALA A 17 -1.03 8.60 0.64
CA ALA A 17 0.36 8.98 0.65
C ALA A 17 1.00 8.55 1.98
N ALA A 18 2.27 8.17 1.93
CA ALA A 18 3.00 7.81 3.14
C ALA A 18 4.49 8.18 3.02
N ASP A 19 5.05 8.63 4.13
CA ASP A 19 6.49 8.87 4.29
C ASP A 19 7.17 7.61 4.80
N ARG A 20 8.30 7.26 4.20
CA ARG A 20 9.17 6.18 4.67
C ARG A 20 9.67 6.49 6.09
N ALA A 21 9.60 5.49 6.98
CA ALA A 21 10.19 5.62 8.32
C ALA A 21 11.72 5.69 8.25
N ASP A 22 12.34 6.48 9.13
CA ASP A 22 13.81 6.62 9.16
C ASP A 22 14.49 5.34 9.69
N LYS A 23 13.76 4.54 10.47
CA LYS A 23 14.15 3.23 11.02
C LYS A 23 12.93 2.33 11.09
N ASN A 24 13.11 1.03 10.87
CA ASN A 24 12.05 0.02 10.98
C ASN A 24 10.88 0.28 10.02
N ASP A 25 11.19 0.67 8.78
CA ASP A 25 10.18 0.80 7.75
C ASP A 25 9.62 -0.56 7.30
N LEU A 26 8.64 -0.54 6.38
CA LEU A 26 8.04 -1.76 5.84
C LEU A 26 9.07 -2.72 5.21
N GLY A 27 10.08 -2.20 4.51
CA GLY A 27 11.16 -3.01 3.95
C GLY A 27 12.06 -3.62 5.01
N ASP A 28 12.39 -2.89 6.07
CA ASP A 28 13.14 -3.40 7.23
C ASP A 28 12.35 -4.49 7.97
N TYR A 29 11.04 -4.29 8.13
CA TYR A 29 10.14 -5.30 8.71
C TYR A 29 10.17 -6.59 7.89
N LEU A 30 10.01 -6.50 6.57
CA LEU A 30 10.01 -7.68 5.70
C LEU A 30 11.33 -8.45 5.75
N ARG A 31 12.47 -7.75 5.74
CA ARG A 31 13.80 -8.40 5.83
C ARG A 31 14.04 -9.02 7.21
N SER A 32 13.75 -8.29 8.29
CA SER A 32 14.02 -8.76 9.65
C SER A 32 13.17 -9.98 10.04
N ASN A 33 12.01 -10.16 9.41
CA ASN A 33 11.15 -11.33 9.57
C ASN A 33 11.38 -12.43 8.52
N GLY A 34 12.40 -12.31 7.66
CA GLY A 34 12.73 -13.30 6.64
C GLY A 34 11.67 -13.44 5.53
N LEU A 35 10.80 -12.44 5.36
CA LEU A 35 9.72 -12.44 4.38
C LEU A 35 10.19 -11.97 2.98
N MET A 36 11.24 -11.15 2.92
CA MET A 36 11.83 -10.63 1.68
C MET A 36 13.29 -11.04 1.55
N GLN A 37 13.64 -11.58 0.38
CA GLN A 37 14.96 -12.13 0.06
C GLN A 37 15.95 -11.04 -0.37
N ALA A 38 17.24 -11.37 -0.45
CA ALA A 38 18.30 -10.40 -0.73
C ALA A 38 18.24 -9.77 -2.14
N GLY A 39 17.66 -10.48 -3.13
CA GLY A 39 17.40 -9.97 -4.49
C GLY A 39 16.03 -9.32 -4.66
N GLU A 40 15.22 -9.27 -3.61
CA GLU A 40 13.86 -8.74 -3.71
C GLU A 40 13.74 -7.31 -3.22
N PHE A 41 12.93 -6.55 -3.95
CA PHE A 41 12.66 -5.14 -3.68
C PHE A 41 11.18 -4.90 -3.51
N LEU A 42 10.81 -4.29 -2.39
CA LEU A 42 9.47 -3.78 -2.13
C LEU A 42 9.13 -2.66 -3.11
N VAL A 43 8.06 -2.84 -3.88
CA VAL A 43 7.58 -1.87 -4.87
C VAL A 43 6.19 -1.33 -4.59
N ALA A 44 5.38 -2.07 -3.83
CA ALA A 44 4.06 -1.60 -3.42
C ALA A 44 3.56 -2.28 -2.14
N VAL A 45 2.51 -1.71 -1.57
CA VAL A 45 1.75 -2.31 -0.47
C VAL A 45 0.27 -2.08 -0.71
N GLU A 46 -0.53 -3.08 -0.38
CA GLU A 46 -1.99 -3.08 -0.51
C GLU A 46 -2.58 -3.27 0.89
N LEU A 47 -3.43 -2.34 1.32
CA LEU A 47 -4.31 -2.50 2.47
C LEU A 47 -5.74 -2.60 1.95
N TRP A 48 -6.39 -3.70 2.27
CA TRP A 48 -7.82 -3.86 2.08
C TRP A 48 -8.48 -4.15 3.42
N VAL A 49 -9.60 -3.51 3.68
CA VAL A 49 -10.37 -3.74 4.90
C VAL A 49 -11.77 -4.19 4.48
N GLY A 50 -12.21 -5.31 5.04
CA GLY A 50 -13.47 -5.94 4.68
C GLY A 50 -14.70 -5.25 5.26
N GLU A 51 -15.80 -6.00 5.33
CA GLU A 51 -17.08 -5.49 5.79
C GLU A 51 -17.04 -5.21 7.30
N ASN A 52 -16.85 -3.94 7.65
CA ASN A 52 -16.75 -3.48 9.03
C ASN A 52 -18.14 -3.25 9.64
N HIS A 53 -18.80 -4.32 10.05
CA HIS A 53 -20.08 -4.24 10.76
C HIS A 53 -19.91 -3.58 12.13
N GLY A 54 -20.83 -2.67 12.48
CA GLY A 54 -20.84 -2.03 13.80
C GLY A 54 -19.64 -1.10 14.07
N GLY A 55 -18.97 -0.61 13.03
CA GLY A 55 -17.89 0.37 13.14
C GLY A 55 -16.56 -0.19 13.67
N LYS A 56 -16.39 -1.51 13.67
CA LYS A 56 -15.14 -2.17 14.05
C LYS A 56 -14.41 -2.67 12.81
N VAL A 57 -13.11 -2.42 12.76
CA VAL A 57 -12.25 -3.02 11.74
C VAL A 57 -12.19 -4.52 11.97
N THR A 58 -12.68 -5.32 11.02
CA THR A 58 -12.56 -6.76 11.04
C THR A 58 -11.78 -7.23 9.82
N GLN A 59 -10.72 -8.01 10.07
CA GLN A 59 -9.94 -8.69 9.03
C GLN A 59 -9.28 -7.75 7.99
N PRO A 60 -8.33 -6.87 8.38
CA PRO A 60 -7.50 -6.20 7.39
C PRO A 60 -6.68 -7.25 6.62
N SER A 61 -6.66 -7.14 5.30
CA SER A 61 -5.71 -7.83 4.43
C SER A 61 -4.61 -6.84 4.07
N ILE A 62 -3.37 -7.17 4.43
CA ILE A 62 -2.21 -6.34 4.16
C ILE A 62 -1.22 -7.18 3.36
N GLN A 63 -0.88 -6.70 2.16
CA GLN A 63 0.01 -7.41 1.25
C GLN A 63 1.15 -6.50 0.79
N ALA A 64 2.38 -6.93 0.98
CA ALA A 64 3.53 -6.33 0.31
C ALA A 64 3.69 -6.95 -1.07
N VAL A 65 4.13 -6.14 -2.03
CA VAL A 65 4.44 -6.56 -3.38
C VAL A 65 5.92 -6.33 -3.61
N VAL A 66 6.63 -7.41 -3.92
CA VAL A 66 8.06 -7.39 -4.21
C VAL A 66 8.34 -7.86 -5.63
N VAL A 67 9.46 -7.41 -6.18
CA VAL A 67 10.04 -7.89 -7.44
C VAL A 67 11.43 -8.43 -7.19
N ASP A 68 11.82 -9.47 -7.92
CA ASP A 68 13.20 -9.98 -7.93
C ASP A 68 14.01 -9.22 -8.99
N ALA A 69 15.14 -8.64 -8.57
CA ALA A 69 16.05 -7.91 -9.45
C ALA A 69 17.51 -8.01 -8.92
N PRO A 70 18.52 -7.92 -9.78
CA PRO A 70 19.92 -7.91 -9.34
C PRO A 70 20.30 -6.65 -8.56
N ASP A 71 19.66 -5.51 -8.85
CA ASP A 71 19.89 -4.24 -8.17
C ASP A 71 18.64 -3.35 -8.17
N TYR A 72 18.66 -2.32 -7.33
CA TYR A 72 17.61 -1.31 -7.28
C TYR A 72 17.78 -0.25 -8.38
N GLU A 73 19.02 0.10 -8.73
CA GLU A 73 19.36 1.19 -9.63
C GLU A 73 19.25 0.78 -11.11
N GLY A 74 18.02 0.58 -11.57
CA GLY A 74 17.71 0.33 -12.98
C GLY A 74 17.03 -1.01 -13.20
N ALA A 75 17.53 -2.08 -12.60
CA ALA A 75 16.95 -3.41 -12.86
C ALA A 75 15.51 -3.54 -12.32
N VAL A 76 15.18 -2.92 -11.18
CA VAL A 76 13.78 -2.82 -10.74
C VAL A 76 12.89 -2.14 -11.79
N ARG A 77 13.37 -1.08 -12.45
CA ARG A 77 12.59 -0.40 -13.50
C ARG A 77 12.39 -1.30 -14.70
N ASP A 78 13.42 -2.05 -15.11
CA ASP A 78 13.33 -2.99 -16.22
C ASP A 78 12.30 -4.08 -15.91
N VAL A 79 12.26 -4.59 -14.67
CA VAL A 79 11.23 -5.53 -14.22
C VAL A 79 9.83 -4.90 -14.26
N LEU A 80 9.68 -3.67 -13.77
CA LEU A 80 8.40 -2.96 -13.75
C LEU A 80 7.88 -2.55 -15.15
N ASN A 81 8.74 -2.51 -16.17
CA ASN A 81 8.37 -2.24 -17.56
C ASN A 81 7.93 -3.50 -18.33
N GLN A 82 8.05 -4.69 -17.74
CA GLN A 82 7.58 -5.92 -18.37
C GLN A 82 6.05 -5.98 -18.38
N GLU A 83 5.48 -6.60 -19.40
CA GLU A 83 4.05 -6.85 -19.50
C GLU A 83 3.76 -8.35 -19.72
N PRO A 84 3.22 -9.07 -18.71
CA PRO A 84 2.88 -8.61 -17.36
C PRO A 84 4.12 -8.46 -16.45
N VAL A 85 4.06 -7.53 -15.50
CA VAL A 85 5.11 -7.35 -14.47
C VAL A 85 5.17 -8.60 -13.57
N PRO A 86 6.32 -9.28 -13.44
CA PRO A 86 6.46 -10.42 -12.55
C PRO A 86 6.62 -9.94 -11.11
N VAL A 87 5.60 -10.18 -10.28
CA VAL A 87 5.59 -9.77 -8.86
C VAL A 87 5.33 -10.96 -7.94
N ARG A 88 5.84 -10.89 -6.71
CA ARG A 88 5.45 -11.78 -5.62
C ARG A 88 4.67 -10.99 -4.57
N LYS A 89 3.49 -11.50 -4.19
CA LYS A 89 2.70 -10.96 -3.09
C LYS A 89 3.08 -11.66 -1.78
N ILE A 90 3.16 -10.90 -0.71
CA ILE A 90 3.51 -11.36 0.64
C ILE A 90 2.40 -10.92 1.57
N ASP A 91 1.66 -11.85 2.16
CA ASP A 91 0.70 -11.54 3.21
C ASP A 91 1.46 -11.15 4.48
N LEU A 92 1.11 -10.00 5.06
CA LEU A 92 1.68 -9.54 6.32
C LEU A 92 0.74 -9.93 7.47
N PRO A 93 1.16 -10.81 8.39
CA PRO A 93 0.35 -11.22 9.54
C PRO A 93 0.43 -10.18 10.66
N ILE A 94 0.10 -8.92 10.35
CA ILE A 94 0.16 -7.78 11.28
C ILE A 94 -1.21 -7.13 11.42
N SER A 95 -1.43 -6.46 12.55
CA SER A 95 -2.62 -5.66 12.77
C SER A 95 -2.56 -4.33 12.00
N LEU A 96 -3.70 -3.65 11.89
CA LEU A 96 -3.79 -2.35 11.22
C LEU A 96 -2.91 -1.29 11.89
N ASP A 97 -2.84 -1.27 13.23
CA ASP A 97 -2.00 -0.33 13.98
C ASP A 97 -0.50 -0.60 13.76
N GLN A 98 -0.10 -1.87 13.73
CA GLN A 98 1.27 -2.26 13.38
C GLN A 98 1.62 -1.81 11.96
N PHE A 99 0.74 -2.02 10.99
CA PHE A 99 0.93 -1.57 9.61
C PHE A 99 1.10 -0.05 9.51
N LEU A 100 0.21 0.72 10.11
CA LEU A 100 0.30 2.18 10.11
C LEU A 100 1.58 2.68 10.80
N GLY A 101 2.07 1.94 11.81
CA GLY A 101 3.31 2.22 12.52
C GLY A 101 4.60 2.01 11.70
N LEU A 102 4.53 1.35 10.54
CA LEU A 102 5.68 1.16 9.64
C LEU A 102 5.97 2.40 8.75
N PHE A 103 5.15 3.44 8.86
CA PHE A 103 5.33 4.71 8.15
C PHE A 103 5.62 5.83 9.14
N LYS A 104 6.39 6.84 8.70
CA LYS A 104 6.61 8.06 9.49
C LYS A 104 5.35 8.91 9.56
N ARG A 105 4.62 8.95 8.44
CA ARG A 105 3.33 9.63 8.25
C ARG A 105 2.52 8.83 7.24
N PHE A 106 1.21 8.74 7.46
CA PHE A 106 0.28 8.06 6.56
C PHE A 106 -0.98 8.90 6.44
N ALA A 107 -1.45 9.12 5.21
CA ALA A 107 -2.64 9.90 4.92
C ALA A 107 -3.50 9.22 3.86
N VAL A 108 -4.82 9.25 4.07
CA VAL A 108 -5.82 8.84 3.10
C VAL A 108 -6.84 9.97 2.99
N THR A 109 -7.13 10.38 1.76
CA THR A 109 -8.18 11.35 1.47
C THR A 109 -9.14 10.72 0.50
N LEU A 110 -10.42 10.73 0.84
CA LEU A 110 -11.50 10.19 0.03
C LEU A 110 -12.53 11.27 -0.24
N THR A 111 -13.08 11.27 -1.44
CA THR A 111 -14.20 12.12 -1.85
C THR A 111 -15.34 11.24 -2.31
N ILE A 112 -16.57 11.68 -2.08
CA ILE A 112 -17.74 10.96 -2.59
C ILE A 112 -17.68 10.94 -4.11
N ARG A 113 -18.09 9.83 -4.72
CA ARG A 113 -18.13 9.68 -6.16
C ARG A 113 -18.94 10.82 -6.80
N GLY A 114 -18.31 11.58 -7.69
CA GLY A 114 -18.89 12.77 -8.32
C GLY A 114 -18.70 14.09 -7.53
N GLY A 115 -18.17 14.03 -6.30
CA GLY A 115 -17.91 15.18 -5.42
C GLY A 115 -16.43 15.51 -5.27
N ASP A 116 -15.65 15.45 -6.36
CA ASP A 116 -14.19 15.63 -6.32
C ASP A 116 -13.80 17.02 -5.78
N LEU A 117 -13.30 17.04 -4.54
CA LEU A 117 -12.70 18.18 -3.86
C LEU A 117 -11.19 18.26 -4.06
N SER A 118 -10.53 17.22 -4.55
CA SER A 118 -9.06 17.17 -4.66
C SER A 118 -8.47 18.22 -5.61
N ARG A 119 -9.31 18.78 -6.48
CA ARG A 119 -8.97 19.81 -7.47
C ARG A 119 -9.64 21.16 -7.21
N LYS A 120 -10.18 21.36 -6.00
CA LYS A 120 -10.93 22.56 -5.66
C LYS A 120 -10.32 23.24 -4.45
N ASP A 121 -10.28 24.56 -4.49
CA ASP A 121 -10.09 25.35 -3.28
C ASP A 121 -11.35 25.25 -2.42
N TYR A 122 -11.16 25.07 -1.11
CA TYR A 122 -12.23 25.07 -0.13
C TYR A 122 -11.88 26.02 1.01
N ARG A 123 -12.90 26.47 1.75
CA ARG A 123 -12.74 27.25 2.97
C ARG A 123 -13.56 26.61 4.08
N GLU A 124 -13.00 26.62 5.27
CA GLU A 124 -13.73 26.28 6.49
C GLU A 124 -14.67 27.46 6.82
N VAL A 125 -15.88 27.15 7.32
CA VAL A 125 -16.87 28.13 7.78
C VAL A 125 -17.26 27.87 9.21
#